data_AF-A0A3M8HFY9-F1
#
_entry.id   AF-A0A3M8HFY9-F1
#
_cell.length_a   1.000
_cell.length_b   1.000
_cell.length_c   1.000
_cell.angle_alpha   90.00
_cell.angle_beta   90.00
_cell.angle_gamma   90.00
#
_symmetry.space_group_name_H-M   'P 1'
#
loop_
_entity.id
_entity.type
_entity.pdbx_description
1 polymer ?
#
loop_
_entity_poly.entity_id
_entity_poly.type
_entity_poly.pdbx_seq_one_letter_code
_entity_poly.pdbx_strand_id
1 'polypeptide(L)' 'MRSKFYRQILKLLIEMKRKDMYKKANNLGFTHPETVTCSQELDALLNIYLHKAA' A
#
# COMPACT_ATOMS: atom_id res chain seq x y z
N MET A 1 -22.37 3.16 -9.36
CA MET A 1 -22.46 2.18 -8.24
C MET A 1 -21.19 1.32 -8.05
N ARG A 2 -20.45 0.94 -9.11
CA ARG A 2 -19.18 0.15 -9.00
C ARG A 2 -17.95 0.90 -8.46
N SER A 3 -17.86 2.23 -8.63
CA SER A 3 -16.65 3.01 -8.30
C SER A 3 -16.39 3.19 -6.80
N LYS A 4 -17.44 3.35 -5.98
CA LYS A 4 -17.29 3.60 -4.53
C LYS A 4 -16.80 2.37 -3.78
N PHE A 5 -17.31 1.18 -4.12
CA PHE A 5 -16.85 -0.09 -3.55
C PHE A 5 -15.40 -0.39 -3.93
N TYR A 6 -15.03 -0.21 -5.20
CA TYR A 6 -13.65 -0.37 -5.65
C TYR A 6 -12.70 0.55 -4.87
N ARG A 7 -13.09 1.82 -4.68
CA ARG A 7 -12.31 2.78 -3.90
C ARG A 7 -12.16 2.38 -2.43
N GLN A 8 -13.19 1.78 -1.83
CA GLN A 8 -13.16 1.29 -0.45
C GLN A 8 -12.24 0.07 -0.29
N ILE A 9 -12.30 -0.87 -1.23
CA ILE A 9 -11.40 -2.03 -1.29
C ILE A 9 -9.96 -1.57 -1.43
N LEU A 10 -9.71 -0.62 -2.32
CA LEU A 10 -8.36 -0.10 -2.55
C LEU A 10 -7.79 0.60 -1.30
N LYS A 11 -8.60 1.36 -0.57
CA LYS A 11 -8.20 1.89 0.75
C LYS A 11 -7.83 0.78 1.73
N LEU A 12 -8.63 -0.29 1.80
CA LEU A 12 -8.34 -1.42 2.69
C LEU A 12 -6.99 -2.07 2.36
N LEU A 13 -6.71 -2.27 1.07
CA LEU A 13 -5.44 -2.85 0.60
C LEU A 13 -4.24 -1.96 0.94
N ILE A 14 -4.37 -0.65 0.79
CA ILE A 14 -3.34 0.33 1.18
C ILE A 14 -3.05 0.23 2.69
N GLU A 15 -4.10 0.21 3.51
CA GLU A 15 -3.96 0.13 4.97
C GLU A 15 -3.31 -1.19 5.42
N MET A 16 -3.68 -2.31 4.77
CA MET A 16 -3.07 -3.62 5.04
C MET A 16 -1.59 -3.63 4.65
N LYS A 17 -1.24 -3.16 3.44
CA LYS A 17 0.15 -3.12 2.97
C LYS A 17 1.00 -2.17 3.81
N ARG A 18 0.45 -1.03 4.26
CA ARG A 18 1.14 -0.11 5.18
C ARG A 18 1.50 -0.78 6.50
N LYS A 19 0.57 -1.54 7.10
CA LYS A 19 0.85 -2.28 8.33
C LYS A 19 1.93 -3.36 8.13
N ASP A 20 1.90 -4.05 7.00
CA ASP A 20 2.93 -5.04 6.66
C ASP A 20 4.31 -4.39 6.49
N MET A 21 4.39 -3.25 5.78
CA MET A 21 5.64 -2.50 5.60
C MET A 21 6.22 -2.08 6.95
N TYR A 22 5.41 -1.55 7.87
CA TYR A 22 5.88 -1.19 9.22
C TYR A 22 6.35 -2.40 10.03
N LYS A 23 5.66 -3.54 9.91
CA LYS A 23 6.11 -4.79 10.55
C LYS A 23 7.46 -5.24 10.00
N LYS A 24 7.66 -5.19 8.69
CA LYS A 24 8.94 -5.52 8.04
C LYS A 24 10.04 -4.53 8.43
N ALA A 25 9.75 -3.23 8.47
CA ALA A 25 10.69 -2.21 8.89
C ALA A 25 11.14 -2.40 10.35
N ASN A 26 10.21 -2.73 11.25
CA ASN A 26 10.54 -3.00 12.65
C ASN A 26 11.36 -4.28 12.83
N ASN A 27 11.12 -5.30 12.01
CA ASN A 27 11.80 -6.60 12.15
C ASN A 27 13.15 -6.68 11.41
N LEU A 28 13.26 -6.02 10.25
CA LEU A 28 14.36 -6.18 9.30
C LEU A 28 15.13 -4.88 9.07
N GLY A 29 14.56 -3.74 9.43
CA GLY A 29 15.06 -2.41 9.11
C GLY A 29 14.45 -1.80 7.83
N PHE A 30 14.59 -0.48 7.69
CA PHE A 30 14.01 0.29 6.58
C PHE A 30 14.67 0.01 5.23
N THR A 31 15.96 -0.29 5.22
CA THR A 31 16.75 -0.54 4.00
C THR A 31 16.76 -2.00 3.58
N HIS A 32 16.16 -2.90 4.36
CA HIS A 32 16.09 -4.31 4.01
C HIS A 32 15.31 -4.50 2.70
N PRO A 33 15.78 -5.35 1.77
CA PRO A 33 15.14 -5.54 0.46
C PRO A 33 13.63 -5.81 0.57
N GLU A 34 13.19 -6.63 1.53
CA GLU A 34 11.77 -6.89 1.72
C GLU A 34 10.97 -5.65 2.17
N THR A 35 11.55 -4.79 3.00
CA THR A 35 10.89 -3.54 3.44
C THR A 35 10.80 -2.56 2.27
N VAL A 36 11.85 -2.48 1.45
CA VAL A 36 11.88 -1.65 0.23
C VAL A 36 10.89 -2.15 -0.82
N THR A 37 10.82 -3.46 -1.07
CA THR A 37 9.83 -4.03 -1.99
C THR A 37 8.41 -3.75 -1.48
N CYS A 38 8.16 -3.93 -0.18
CA CYS A 38 6.85 -3.66 0.41
C CYS A 38 6.45 -2.18 0.30
N SER A 39 7.41 -1.25 0.44
CA SER A 39 7.15 0.18 0.25
C SER A 39 6.84 0.54 -1.20
N GLN A 40 7.51 -0.09 -2.17
CA GLN A 40 7.21 0.08 -3.61
C GLN A 40 5.82 -0.45 -3.99
N GLU A 41 5.41 -1.59 -3.43
CA GLU A 41 4.06 -2.13 -3.62
C GLU A 41 2.98 -1.23 -3.01
N LEU A 42 3.26 -0.64 -1.84
CA LEU A 42 2.38 0.35 -1.22
C LEU A 42 2.25 1.60 -2.09
N ASP A 43 3.36 2.09 -2.65
CA ASP A 43 3.37 3.24 -3.57
C ASP A 43 2.54 2.96 -4.83
N ALA A 44 2.67 1.77 -5.42
CA ALA A 44 1.84 1.37 -6.56
C ALA A 44 0.33 1.41 -6.23
N LEU A 45 -0.07 0.94 -5.04
CA LEU A 45 -1.47 1.01 -4.60
C LEU A 45 -1.95 2.46 -4.40
N LEU A 46 -1.10 3.32 -3.84
CA LEU A 46 -1.38 4.75 -3.67
C LEU A 46 -1.54 5.44 -5.02
N ASN A 47 -0.66 5.16 -5.98
CA ASN A 47 -0.73 5.71 -7.34
C ASN A 47 -2.04 5.29 -8.04
N ILE A 48 -2.45 4.02 -7.93
CA ILE A 48 -3.75 3.57 -8.48
C ILE A 48 -4.91 4.32 -7.83
N TYR A 49 -4.82 4.58 -6.52
CA TYR A 49 -5.87 5.26 -5.77
C TYR A 49 -5.98 6.74 -6.15
N LEU A 50 -4.84 7.41 -6.36
CA LEU A 50 -4.76 8.82 -6.71
C LEU A 50 -5.11 9.06 -8.19
N HIS A 51 -4.58 8.26 -9.12
CA HIS A 51 -4.85 8.41 -10.55
C HIS A 51 -6.28 8.03 -10.95
N LYS A 52 -6.99 7.22 -10.15
CA LYS A 52 -8.42 6.95 -10.35
C LYS A 52 -9.34 7.94 -9.62
N ALA A 53 -8.76 8.91 -8.90
CA ALA A 53 -9.51 9.99 -8.24
C ALA A 53 -9.57 11.28 -9.09
N ALA A 54 -8.83 11.34 -10.20
CA ALA A 54 -8.95 12.37 -11.25
C ALA A 54 -9.92 11.88 -12.35
#